data_AF-A0A100WSW2-F1
#
_entry.id   AF-A0A100WSW2-F1
#
_cell.length_a   1.000
_cell.length_b   1.000
_cell.length_c   1.000
_cell.angle_alpha   90.00
_cell.angle_beta   90.00
_cell.angle_gamma   90.00
#
_symmetry.space_group_name_H-M   'P 1'
#
loop_
_entity.id
_entity.type
_entity.pdbx_description
1 polymer ?
#
loop_
_entity_poly.entity_id
_entity_poly.type
_entity_poly.pdbx_seq_one_letter_code
_entity_poly.pdbx_strand_id
1 'polypeptide(L)' 'MAVMSAEDPAADRETWMRVLSPADQAACARDLAAAEDPQQELTAWRETATAIAAGLDQVEVEWLDGDEVVERP' A
#
# COMPACT_ATOMS: atom_id res chain seq x y z
N MET A 1 -28.82 -11.08 -15.05
CA MET A 1 -27.34 -11.14 -15.13
C MET A 1 -26.83 -9.81 -14.63
N ALA A 2 -26.15 -9.80 -13.48
CA ALA A 2 -25.59 -8.59 -12.91
C ALA A 2 -24.38 -8.18 -13.75
N VAL A 3 -24.40 -6.97 -14.29
CA VAL A 3 -23.19 -6.35 -14.82
C VAL A 3 -22.38 -6.00 -13.58
N MET A 4 -21.20 -6.60 -13.44
CA MET A 4 -20.19 -6.07 -12.53
C MET A 4 -19.83 -4.72 -13.11
N SER A 5 -20.38 -3.65 -12.53
CA SER A 5 -19.97 -2.29 -12.84
C SER A 5 -18.45 -2.27 -12.80
N ALA A 6 -17.83 -1.81 -13.87
CA ALA A 6 -16.42 -1.46 -13.82
C ALA A 6 -16.27 -0.50 -12.64
N GLU A 7 -15.64 -0.99 -11.58
CA GLU A 7 -15.26 -0.20 -10.42
C GLU A 7 -14.48 0.99 -10.99
N ASP A 8 -14.97 2.20 -10.72
CA ASP A 8 -14.32 3.40 -11.21
C ASP A 8 -12.92 3.43 -10.59
N PRO A 9 -11.83 3.33 -11.39
CA PRO A 9 -10.49 3.22 -10.84
C PRO A 9 -10.08 4.48 -10.06
N ALA A 10 -10.71 5.63 -10.32
CA ALA A 10 -10.54 6.82 -9.51
C ALA A 10 -11.26 6.68 -8.15
N ALA A 11 -12.45 6.08 -8.10
CA ALA A 11 -13.17 5.81 -6.85
C ALA A 11 -12.45 4.77 -5.97
N ASP A 12 -11.83 3.76 -6.57
CA ASP A 12 -10.97 2.81 -5.84
C ASP A 12 -9.75 3.52 -5.25
N ARG A 13 -9.14 4.43 -6.03
CA ARG A 13 -7.99 5.23 -5.57
C ARG A 13 -8.32 6.10 -4.37
N GLU A 14 -9.48 6.76 -4.40
CA GLU A 14 -9.95 7.57 -3.28
C GLU A 14 -10.32 6.72 -2.05
N THR A 15 -10.64 5.45 -2.21
CA THR A 15 -11.05 4.58 -1.09
C THR A 15 -9.85 4.10 -0.30
N TRP A 16 -8.80 3.59 -0.95
CA TRP A 16 -7.62 3.10 -0.23
C TRP A 16 -6.74 4.24 0.31
N MET A 17 -6.64 5.37 -0.39
CA MET A 17 -5.84 6.51 0.08
C MET A 17 -6.35 7.09 1.41
N ARG A 18 -7.65 6.93 1.73
CA ARG A 18 -8.22 7.37 3.01
C ARG A 18 -7.78 6.55 4.21
N VAL A 19 -7.23 5.35 4.00
CA VAL A 19 -6.62 4.54 5.06
C VAL A 19 -5.29 5.15 5.51
N LEU A 20 -4.58 5.82 4.59
CA LEU A 20 -3.32 6.49 4.90
C LEU A 20 -3.54 7.67 5.84
N SER A 21 -2.52 7.96 6.65
CA SER A 21 -2.48 9.18 7.45
C SER A 21 -2.48 10.43 6.55
N PRO A 22 -2.89 11.61 7.04
CA PRO A 22 -2.81 12.84 6.24
C PRO A 22 -1.41 13.18 5.74
N ALA A 23 -0.37 12.81 6.51
CA ALA A 23 1.02 13.00 6.11
C ALA A 23 1.39 12.08 4.93
N ASP A 24 0.97 10.82 5.00
CA ASP A 24 1.23 9.82 3.95
C ASP A 24 0.43 10.10 2.68
N GLN A 25 -0.78 10.65 2.79
CA GLN A 25 -1.54 11.12 1.63
C GLN A 25 -0.79 12.24 0.87
N ALA A 26 -0.16 13.17 1.60
CA ALA A 26 0.65 14.22 1.02
C ALA A 26 1.99 13.72 0.46
N ALA A 27 2.59 12.70 1.08
CA ALA A 27 3.76 12.01 0.54
C ALA A 27 3.42 11.30 -0.77
N CYS A 28 2.39 10.46 -0.78
CA CYS A 28 1.90 9.75 -1.95
C CYS A 28 1.64 10.68 -3.14
N ALA A 29 0.94 11.81 -2.93
CA ALA A 29 0.68 12.77 -4.00
C ALA A 29 1.98 13.37 -4.60
N ARG A 30 3.00 13.59 -3.76
CA ARG A 30 4.30 14.13 -4.16
C ARG A 30 5.13 13.08 -4.91
N ASP A 31 5.14 11.86 -4.39
CA ASP A 31 5.93 10.77 -4.94
C ASP A 31 5.36 10.33 -6.30
N LEU A 32 4.02 10.25 -6.42
CA LEU A 32 3.35 10.02 -7.71
C LEU A 32 3.66 11.10 -8.75
N ALA A 33 3.83 12.37 -8.32
CA ALA A 33 4.19 13.46 -9.23
C ALA A 33 5.67 13.45 -9.63
N ALA A 34 6.54 12.84 -8.82
CA ALA A 34 7.97 12.76 -9.05
C ALA A 34 8.42 11.43 -9.69
N ALA A 35 7.57 10.39 -9.64
CA ALA A 35 7.90 9.05 -10.12
C ALA A 35 8.09 9.01 -11.64
N GLU A 36 9.16 8.33 -12.07
CA GLU A 36 9.39 8.01 -13.48
C GLU A 36 8.32 7.02 -14.01
N ASP A 37 7.84 6.12 -13.14
CA ASP A 37 6.72 5.20 -13.39
C ASP A 37 5.62 5.37 -12.33
N PRO A 38 4.63 6.24 -12.58
CA PRO A 38 3.54 6.49 -11.65
C PRO A 38 2.68 5.25 -11.34
N GLN A 39 2.64 4.26 -12.24
CA GLN A 39 1.84 3.06 -12.02
C GLN A 39 2.50 2.14 -10.99
N GLN A 40 3.82 2.00 -11.06
CA GLN A 40 4.58 1.26 -10.06
C GLN A 40 4.45 1.91 -8.68
N GLU A 41 4.63 3.23 -8.61
CA GLU A 41 4.49 4.00 -7.37
C GLU A 41 3.08 3.87 -6.78
N LEU A 42 2.05 3.94 -7.63
CA LEU A 42 0.66 3.74 -7.21
C LEU A 42 0.43 2.34 -6.61
N THR A 43 1.03 1.30 -7.20
CA THR A 43 0.96 -0.07 -6.66
C THR A 43 1.62 -0.15 -5.28
N ALA A 44 2.83 0.41 -5.13
CA ALA A 44 3.54 0.40 -3.84
C ALA A 44 2.73 1.09 -2.73
N TRP A 45 2.11 2.24 -3.03
CA TRP A 45 1.23 2.92 -2.07
C TRP A 45 -0.05 2.14 -1.76
N ARG A 46 -0.64 1.46 -2.74
CA ARG A 46 -1.83 0.62 -2.52
C ARG A 46 -1.50 -0.58 -1.62
N GLU A 47 -0.34 -1.21 -1.82
CA GLU A 47 0.15 -2.29 -0.96
C GLU A 47 0.38 -1.79 0.47
N THR A 48 0.98 -0.60 0.63
CA THR A 48 1.17 0.05 1.93
C THR A 48 -0.16 0.30 2.64
N ALA A 49 -1.14 0.88 1.94
CA ALA A 49 -2.47 1.10 2.52
C ALA A 49 -3.18 -0.21 2.88
N THR A 50 -2.95 -1.28 2.11
CA THR A 50 -3.49 -2.62 2.42
C THR A 50 -2.86 -3.19 3.69
N ALA A 51 -1.54 -3.04 3.87
CA ALA A 51 -0.84 -3.46 5.08
C ALA A 51 -1.33 -2.69 6.33
N ILE A 52 -1.51 -1.37 6.20
CA ILE A 52 -2.06 -0.52 7.28
C ILE A 52 -3.51 -0.93 7.60
N ALA A 53 -4.35 -1.17 6.59
CA ALA A 53 -5.72 -1.64 6.79
C ALA A 53 -5.78 -2.98 7.52
N ALA A 54 -4.78 -3.84 7.30
CA ALA A 54 -4.61 -5.11 8.00
C ALA A 54 -4.01 -4.95 9.42
N GLY A 55 -3.63 -3.74 9.84
CA GLY A 55 -3.02 -3.45 11.14
C GLY A 55 -1.56 -3.88 11.26
N LEU A 56 -0.88 -4.12 10.13
CA LEU A 56 0.52 -4.55 10.13
C LEU A 56 1.49 -3.44 10.54
N ASP A 57 1.05 -2.19 10.56
CA ASP A 57 1.79 -1.03 11.08
C ASP A 57 1.82 -0.95 12.61
N GLN A 58 0.97 -1.74 13.30
CA GLN A 58 0.81 -1.74 14.75
C GLN A 58 1.51 -2.92 15.45
N VAL A 59 2.15 -3.80 14.67
CA VAL A 59 2.82 -4.98 15.21
C VAL A 59 4.23 -4.61 15.66
N GLU A 60 4.61 -5.01 16.86
CA GLU A 60 5.99 -4.88 17.33
C GLU A 60 6.90 -5.77 16.48
N VAL A 61 7.91 -5.16 15.85
CA VAL A 61 8.86 -5.89 14.99
C VAL A 61 9.82 -6.67 15.87
N GLU A 62 9.66 -7.99 15.88
CA GLU A 62 10.60 -8.92 16.52
C GLU A 62 11.66 -9.35 15.49
N TRP A 63 12.92 -9.03 15.78
CA TRP A 63 14.05 -9.51 15.00
C TRP A 63 14.50 -10.87 15.52
N LEU A 64 14.86 -11.79 14.63
CA LEU A 64 15.49 -13.04 15.03
C LEU A 64 16.85 -12.74 15.66
N ASP A 65 17.07 -13.19 16.89
CA ASP A 65 18.31 -12.96 17.65
C ASP A 65 19.53 -13.75 17.14
N GLY A 66 19.33 -14.69 16.20
CA GLY A 66 20.38 -15.61 15.73
C GLY A 66 20.43 -15.78 14.22
N ASP A 67 21.56 -16.30 13.73
CA ASP A 67 21.80 -16.68 12.34
C ASP A 67 21.02 -17.96 11.97
N GLU A 68 19.70 -17.94 12.12
CA GLU A 68 18.86 -19.06 11.69
C GLU A 68 18.88 -19.11 10.15
N VAL A 69 19.46 -20.19 9.61
CA VAL A 69 19.59 -20.38 8.15
C VAL A 69 18.20 -20.58 7.57
N VAL A 70 17.68 -19.55 6.92
CA VAL A 70 16.43 -19.60 6.16
C VAL A 70 16.70 -20.07 4.73
N GLU A 71 16.22 -21.27 4.39
CA GLU A 71 16.27 -21.80 3.02
C GLU A 71 15.14 -21.21 2.17
N ARG A 72 15.34 -21.10 0.86
CA ARG A 72 14.27 -20.70 -0.06
C ARG A 72 13.28 -21.86 -0.26
N PRO A 73 11.96 -21.60 -0.28
CA PRO A 73 10.96 -22.61 -0.60
C PRO A 73 11.11 -23.15 -2.03
#